data_AF-A0A523IFS9-F1
#
_entry.id   AF-A0A523IFS9-F1
#
_cell.length_a   1.000
_cell.length_b   1.000
_cell.length_c   1.000
_cell.angle_alpha   90.00
_cell.angle_beta   90.00
_cell.angle_gamma   90.00
#
_symmetry.space_group_name_H-M   'P 1'
#
loop_
_entity.id
_entity.type
_entity.pdbx_description
1 polymer ?
#
loop_
_entity_poly.entity_id
_entity_poly.type
_entity_poly.pdbx_seq_one_letter_code
_entity_poly.pdbx_strand_id
1 'polypeptide(L)' 'MDDDKIVYKDLSYRIVGLAMEVHNKLKSGFLEKVYENAMMVLFRRGLEWK' A
#
# COMPACT_ATOMS: atom_id res chain seq x y z
N MET A 1 18.78 -9.87 3.88
CA MET A 1 18.50 -8.47 3.51
C MET A 1 19.01 -7.63 4.67
N ASP A 2 19.93 -6.71 4.44
CA ASP A 2 20.40 -5.81 5.51
C ASP A 2 19.21 -4.91 5.91
N ASP A 3 18.59 -5.22 7.04
CA ASP A 3 17.44 -4.49 7.59
C ASP A 3 17.74 -3.01 7.85
N ASP A 4 19.02 -2.63 7.96
CA ASP A 4 19.50 -1.28 8.27
C ASP A 4 19.44 -0.28 7.11
N LYS A 5 19.02 -0.68 5.89
CA LYS A 5 18.96 0.24 4.73
C LYS A 5 17.64 0.98 4.56
N ILE A 6 16.58 0.60 5.27
CA ILE A 6 15.25 1.21 5.09
C ILE A 6 15.07 2.38 6.05
N VAL A 7 15.26 3.60 5.54
CA VAL A 7 15.18 4.87 6.30
C VAL A 7 13.85 5.01 7.06
N TYR A 8 12.74 4.59 6.46
CA TYR A 8 11.41 4.65 7.07
C TYR A 8 10.78 3.26 7.12
N LYS A 9 11.36 2.39 7.95
CA LYS A 9 10.99 0.97 8.04
C LYS A 9 9.48 0.76 8.24
N ASP A 10 8.92 1.37 9.28
CA ASP A 10 7.50 1.22 9.63
C ASP A 10 6.56 1.76 8.55
N LEU A 11 6.87 2.94 8.01
CA LEU A 11 6.08 3.54 6.93
C LEU A 11 6.12 2.67 5.67
N SER A 12 7.30 2.15 5.34
CA SER A 12 7.50 1.32 4.15
C SER A 12 6.70 0.01 4.26
N TYR A 13 6.78 -0.68 5.39
CA TYR A 13 5.98 -1.88 5.61
C TYR A 13 4.48 -1.60 5.61
N ARG A 14 4.03 -0.47 6.15
CA ARG A 14 2.61 -0.07 6.09
C ARG A 14 2.14 0.14 4.65
N ILE A 15 2.92 0.84 3.82
CA ILE A 15 2.60 1.06 2.40
C ILE A 15 2.52 -0.28 1.65
N VAL A 16 3.48 -1.17 1.88
CA VAL A 16 3.49 -2.51 1.28
C VAL A 16 2.27 -3.32 1.73
N GLY A 17 1.92 -3.27 3.01
CA GLY A 17 0.73 -3.94 3.55
C GLY A 17 -0.56 -3.47 2.86
N LEU A 18 -0.72 -2.17 2.65
CA LEU A 18 -1.85 -1.61 1.91
C LEU A 18 -1.88 -2.09 0.45
N ALA A 19 -0.73 -2.12 -0.22
CA ALA A 19 -0.64 -2.65 -1.58
C ALA A 19 -1.04 -4.13 -1.66
N MET A 20 -0.66 -4.93 -0.65
CA MET A 20 -1.09 -6.33 -0.54
C MET A 20 -2.60 -6.45 -0.29
N GLU A 21 -3.19 -5.58 0.52
CA GLU A 21 -4.65 -5.55 0.73
C GLU A 21 -5.39 -5.26 -0.60
N VAL A 22 -4.95 -4.25 -1.35
CA VAL A 22 -5.49 -3.93 -2.68
C VAL A 22 -5.36 -5.13 -3.62
N HIS A 23 -4.18 -5.74 -3.69
CA HIS A 23 -3.95 -6.92 -4.53
C HIS A 23 -4.85 -8.10 -4.14
N ASN A 24 -5.00 -8.36 -2.84
CA ASN A 24 -5.84 -9.43 -2.34
C ASN A 24 -7.32 -9.20 -2.65
N LYS A 25 -7.77 -7.95 -2.64
CA LYS A 25 -9.15 -7.57 -2.93
C LYS A 25 -9.48 -7.55 -4.42
N LEU A 26 -8.62 -6.94 -5.23
CA LEU A 26 -8.86 -6.76 -6.67
C LEU A 26 -8.50 -8.00 -7.49
N LYS A 27 -7.48 -8.76 -7.06
CA LYS A 27 -6.95 -9.91 -7.81
C LYS A 27 -6.46 -9.54 -9.23
N SER A 28 -6.03 -10.57 -9.93
CA SER A 28 -5.89 -10.67 -11.39
C SER A 28 -6.72 -9.72 -12.26
N GLY A 29 -6.14 -9.01 -13.24
CA GLY A 29 -6.87 -8.66 -14.46
C GLY A 29 -7.43 -7.23 -14.56
N PHE A 30 -7.17 -6.38 -13.57
CA PHE A 30 -7.42 -4.95 -13.69
C PHE A 30 -6.22 -4.18 -14.25
N LEU A 31 -6.49 -3.03 -14.86
CA LEU A 31 -5.46 -2.09 -15.28
C LEU A 31 -4.74 -1.49 -14.07
N GLU A 32 -3.46 -1.15 -14.24
CA GLU A 32 -2.63 -0.50 -13.21
C GLU A 32 -3.33 0.74 -12.60
N LYS A 33 -4.04 1.53 -13.42
CA LYS A 33 -4.76 2.71 -12.95
C LYS A 33 -5.83 2.39 -11.88
N VAL A 34 -6.43 1.20 -11.93
CA VAL A 34 -7.40 0.76 -10.92
C VAL A 34 -6.71 0.49 -9.59
N TYR A 35 -5.53 -0.13 -9.62
CA TYR A 35 -4.70 -0.35 -8.43
C TYR A 35 -4.22 0.96 -7.81
N GLU A 36 -3.75 1.90 -8.64
CA GLU A 36 -3.35 3.24 -8.20
C GLU A 36 -4.52 3.96 -7.52
N ASN A 37 -5.70 3.96 -8.13
CA ASN A 37 -6.89 4.60 -7.57
C ASN A 37 -7.30 3.95 -6.24
N ALA A 38 -7.26 2.61 -6.14
CA ALA A 38 -7.57 1.89 -4.90
C ALA A 38 -6.59 2.23 -3.78
N MET A 39 -5.29 2.30 -4.09
CA MET A 39 -4.25 2.75 -3.15
C MET A 39 -4.51 4.18 -2.67
N MET A 40 -4.87 5.10 -3.58
CA MET A 40 -5.20 6.48 -3.22
C MET A 40 -6.43 6.60 -2.31
N VAL A 41 -7.44 5.75 -2.48
CA VAL A 41 -8.60 5.69 -1.57
C VAL A 41 -8.15 5.27 -0.16
N LEU A 42 -7.31 4.25 -0.05
CA LEU A 42 -6.79 3.79 1.24
C LEU A 42 -5.92 4.84 1.92
N PHE A 43 -5.04 5.52 1.18
CA PHE A 43 -4.24 6.61 1.73
C PHE A 43 -5.08 7.79 2.21
N ARG A 44 -6.16 8.14 1.51
CA ARG A 44 -7.09 9.22 1.93
C ARG A 44 -7.89 8.83 3.15
N ARG A 45 -8.42 7.60 3.20
CA ARG A 45 -9.02 7.04 4.43
C ARG A 45 -8.02 7.00 5.57
N GLY A 46 -6.75 6.85 5.22
CA GLY A 46 -5.68 6.77 6.18
C GLY A 46 -5.16 8.06 6.79
N LEU A 47 -5.79 9.19 6.48
CA LEU A 47 -5.55 10.43 7.19
C LEU A 47 -6.27 10.48 8.55
N GLU A 48 -6.98 9.42 8.94
CA GLU A 48 -7.50 9.22 10.31
C GLU A 48 -6.59 8.31 11.17
N TRP A 49 -5.33 8.08 10.77
CA TRP A 49 -4.39 7.26 11.56
C TRP A 49 -3.89 8.13 12.72
N LYS A 50 -4.72 8.22 13.76
CA LYS A 50 -4.38 8.78 15.07
C LYS A 50 -3.17 8.06 15.67
#